data_AF-A0A100IFZ8-F1
#
_entry.id   AF-A0A100IFZ8-F1
#
_cell.length_a   1.000
_cell.length_b   1.000
_cell.length_c   1.000
_cell.angle_alpha   90.00
_cell.angle_beta   90.00
_cell.angle_gamma   90.00
#
_symmetry.space_group_name_H-M   'P 1'
#
loop_
_entity.id
_entity.type
_entity.pdbx_description
1 polymer ?
#
loop_
_entity_poly.entity_id
_entity_poly.type
_entity_poly.pdbx_seq_one_letter_code
_entity_poly.pdbx_strand_id
1 'polypeptide(L)'
;MAGIELPPHLMRQATRTNSRIPPMARRSVSPFPTRMAALSRDKLQKEASTKNPDLRRCLAHHTLLNRSIEAAQQDVRRRIASFHLDEEDDDDFTTFYHSTPNEATAVPLIRVQITNAVRAMVKRRAADSQQNNQLNGLTRVSANADKAGASNNSSSSSSMRSLKRVPRVVFGRRRWPLYGAGPLQTGLLLTGTTVAFTPASSPLRSIASLLVLVLAYCMQISANSHLHGTRFGAPLVAMCWMNVLNGIDLLVLTRADYDKQLAYNNTKLKQTSDKSPNKPQSKSLLKKYLWSLNLSFNYRRINTPWQIRALTTFDKIPTRTQFLLTSLLKLTISIAIIQLLTLETTDPYLGRAVDKLPVRPDEILLPFWYHSGWGKDDLVLRFLFTLSFGIVARAFIVAGYTSAAVVAVALGQEPSMWPPVGGGLLDAWSIRRFWGKTWHQTLRQLLCSNADFVSGSILRLPVRFQWCFRVIFAFVVSGLVHTGMDVGFGVRIDESGSLWFFALQILGVAGEMLAEMLLAPVSVFVPRGLRRGVGFIWVAVFMMWTLPVWIYPILVQLYGDGVRMMSPFLGFGGWDI
;
A
#
# COMPACT_ATOMS: atom_id res chain seq x y z
N MET A 1 14.49 -23.45 39.04
CA MET A 1 14.77 -22.13 38.41
C MET A 1 14.04 -22.04 37.07
N ALA A 2 13.98 -20.84 36.46
CA ALA A 2 13.34 -20.52 35.18
C ALA A 2 11.83 -20.85 35.10
N GLY A 3 11.00 -19.82 35.34
CA GLY A 3 9.56 -19.87 35.06
C GLY A 3 9.26 -19.64 33.58
N ILE A 4 8.11 -20.13 33.11
CA ILE A 4 7.65 -19.95 31.72
C ILE A 4 6.78 -18.70 31.63
N GLU A 5 7.34 -17.62 31.10
CA GLU A 5 6.63 -16.34 30.90
C GLU A 5 5.76 -16.36 29.63
N LEU A 6 4.71 -15.53 29.64
CA LEU A 6 3.82 -15.33 28.50
C LEU A 6 4.36 -14.24 27.57
N PRO A 7 4.22 -14.37 26.24
CA PRO A 7 4.71 -13.37 25.30
C PRO A 7 3.95 -12.02 25.44
N PRO A 8 4.62 -10.86 25.20
CA PRO A 8 4.26 -9.63 25.90
C PRO A 8 2.94 -8.96 25.53
N HIS A 9 2.32 -9.32 24.40
CA HIS A 9 1.06 -8.68 23.98
C HIS A 9 -0.16 -9.18 24.78
N LEU A 10 -0.17 -10.44 25.24
CA LEU A 10 -1.22 -10.92 26.16
C LEU A 10 -1.05 -10.31 27.56
N MET A 11 0.17 -9.97 27.97
CA MET A 11 0.44 -9.20 29.18
C MET A 11 0.05 -7.71 29.08
N ARG A 12 -0.33 -7.17 27.91
CA ARG A 12 -0.65 -5.74 27.75
C ARG A 12 -2.14 -5.37 27.83
N GLN A 13 -3.05 -6.34 27.87
CA GLN A 13 -4.41 -6.12 28.40
C GLN A 13 -4.56 -6.54 29.87
N ALA A 14 -3.64 -7.36 30.40
CA ALA A 14 -3.50 -7.54 31.85
C ALA A 14 -2.74 -6.34 32.44
N THR A 15 -3.46 -5.33 32.92
CA THR A 15 -2.89 -4.11 33.50
C THR A 15 -1.82 -4.40 34.57
N ARG A 16 -0.78 -3.56 34.64
CA ARG A 16 0.30 -3.62 35.65
C ARG A 16 -0.31 -3.73 37.05
N THR A 17 -0.23 -4.91 37.67
CA THR A 17 -0.73 -5.16 39.03
C THR A 17 0.41 -5.11 40.06
N ASN A 18 0.90 -3.90 40.29
CA ASN A 18 1.18 -3.47 41.67
C ASN A 18 -0.19 -3.30 42.39
N SER A 19 -0.32 -3.16 43.71
CA SER A 19 0.70 -2.89 44.73
C SER A 19 0.37 -3.60 46.03
N ARG A 20 1.11 -4.68 46.35
CA ARG A 20 1.14 -5.34 47.68
C ARG A 20 -0.17 -5.99 48.18
N ILE A 21 -1.14 -6.33 47.30
CA ILE A 21 -2.53 -6.73 47.67
C ILE A 21 -2.96 -8.14 47.16
N PRO A 22 -3.87 -8.88 47.86
CA PRO A 22 -4.12 -10.34 47.68
C PRO A 22 -5.06 -10.75 46.49
N PRO A 23 -5.30 -12.06 46.25
CA PRO A 23 -5.68 -12.55 44.92
C PRO A 23 -7.17 -12.60 44.56
N MET A 24 -8.13 -12.55 45.50
CA MET A 24 -9.55 -12.78 45.20
C MET A 24 -10.14 -11.76 44.21
N ALA A 25 -9.66 -10.51 44.24
CA ALA A 25 -10.08 -9.43 43.34
C ALA A 25 -9.52 -9.53 41.90
N ARG A 26 -8.54 -10.41 41.60
CA ARG A 26 -7.89 -10.48 40.28
C ARG A 26 -8.72 -11.16 39.17
N ARG A 27 -9.97 -11.55 39.43
CA ARG A 27 -10.72 -12.54 38.62
C ARG A 27 -11.54 -12.01 37.43
N SER A 28 -11.60 -10.70 37.19
CA SER A 28 -12.68 -10.08 36.37
C SER A 28 -12.29 -9.41 35.04
N VAL A 29 -11.01 -9.21 34.70
CA VAL A 29 -10.61 -8.15 33.72
C VAL A 29 -9.97 -8.66 32.41
N SER A 30 -9.87 -9.97 32.14
CA SER A 30 -9.20 -10.49 30.93
C SER A 30 -10.10 -11.31 29.98
N PRO A 31 -9.84 -11.30 28.64
CA PRO A 31 -10.63 -12.04 27.66
C PRO A 31 -10.65 -13.55 27.90
N PHE A 32 -11.79 -14.19 27.58
CA PHE A 32 -12.06 -15.59 27.86
C PHE A 32 -11.03 -16.60 27.27
N PRO A 33 -10.56 -16.48 26.01
CA PRO A 33 -9.53 -17.38 25.48
C PRO A 33 -8.20 -17.28 26.25
N THR A 34 -7.76 -16.05 26.56
CA THR A 34 -6.56 -15.78 27.35
C THR A 34 -6.66 -16.34 28.77
N ARG A 35 -7.85 -16.27 29.38
CA ARG A 35 -8.16 -16.86 30.69
C ARG A 35 -8.10 -18.39 30.66
N MET A 36 -8.59 -19.03 29.59
CA MET A 36 -8.49 -20.48 29.40
C MET A 36 -7.05 -20.95 29.20
N ALA A 37 -6.24 -20.20 28.42
CA ALA A 37 -4.81 -20.49 28.26
C ALA A 37 -4.05 -20.44 29.59
N ALA A 38 -4.28 -19.41 30.41
CA ALA A 38 -3.72 -19.34 31.77
C ALA A 38 -4.14 -20.55 32.63
N LEU A 39 -5.44 -20.88 32.68
CA LEU A 39 -5.94 -21.98 33.50
C LEU A 39 -5.45 -23.37 33.03
N SER A 40 -5.30 -23.61 31.72
CA SER A 40 -4.77 -24.88 31.22
C SER A 40 -3.27 -25.02 31.47
N ARG A 41 -2.50 -23.92 31.36
CA ARG A 41 -1.08 -23.87 31.74
C ARG A 41 -0.89 -24.17 33.21
N ASP A 42 -1.66 -23.52 34.07
CA ASP A 42 -1.51 -23.64 35.53
C ASP A 42 -1.94 -25.04 36.02
N LYS A 43 -2.96 -25.66 35.40
CA LYS A 43 -3.32 -27.07 35.65
C LYS A 43 -2.25 -28.05 35.14
N LEU A 44 -1.72 -27.85 33.92
CA LEU A 44 -0.62 -28.67 33.39
C LEU A 44 0.60 -28.62 34.30
N GLN A 45 0.99 -27.43 34.75
CA GLN A 45 2.13 -27.22 35.64
C GLN A 45 1.89 -27.86 37.01
N LYS A 46 0.65 -27.80 37.55
CA LYS A 46 0.32 -28.49 38.81
C LYS A 46 0.42 -30.01 38.65
N GLU A 47 -0.21 -30.60 37.65
CA GLU A 47 -0.22 -32.05 37.46
C GLU A 47 1.20 -32.61 37.22
N ALA A 48 1.99 -31.94 36.38
CA ALA A 48 3.37 -32.29 36.09
C ALA A 48 4.35 -32.10 37.28
N SER A 49 3.93 -31.38 38.33
CA SER A 49 4.67 -31.24 39.59
C SER A 49 4.28 -32.23 40.68
N THR A 50 3.31 -33.13 40.42
CA THR A 50 2.94 -34.20 41.37
C THR A 50 4.00 -35.31 41.41
N LYS A 51 4.03 -36.08 42.51
CA LYS A 51 5.02 -37.15 42.73
C LYS A 51 4.90 -38.32 41.72
N ASN A 52 3.69 -38.53 41.16
CA ASN A 52 3.38 -39.51 40.11
C ASN A 52 2.44 -38.85 39.08
N PRO A 53 2.97 -38.14 38.06
CA PRO A 53 2.15 -37.41 37.09
C PRO A 53 1.52 -38.33 36.05
N ASP A 54 0.21 -38.21 35.83
CA ASP A 54 -0.49 -38.90 34.74
C ASP A 54 -0.13 -38.26 33.39
N LEU A 55 0.65 -38.98 32.58
CA LEU A 55 1.06 -38.59 31.24
C LEU A 55 -0.13 -38.33 30.31
N ARG A 56 -1.24 -39.08 30.43
CA ARG A 56 -2.43 -38.90 29.60
C ARG A 56 -3.13 -37.58 29.95
N ARG A 57 -3.22 -37.25 31.24
CA ARG A 57 -3.79 -35.97 31.72
C ARG A 57 -2.91 -34.77 31.38
N CYS A 58 -1.59 -34.91 31.49
CA CYS A 58 -0.62 -33.89 31.07
C CYS A 58 -0.71 -33.63 29.56
N LEU A 59 -0.76 -34.68 28.71
CA LEU A 59 -0.93 -34.52 27.27
C LEU A 59 -2.28 -33.88 26.90
N ALA A 60 -3.36 -34.22 27.62
CA ALA A 60 -4.66 -33.56 27.44
C ALA A 60 -4.59 -32.05 27.79
N HIS A 61 -4.00 -31.67 28.92
CA HIS A 61 -3.87 -30.25 29.30
C HIS A 61 -2.88 -29.46 28.42
N HIS A 62 -1.85 -30.09 27.86
CA HIS A 62 -0.98 -29.50 26.85
C HIS A 62 -1.71 -29.27 25.52
N THR A 63 -2.50 -30.24 25.06
CA THR A 63 -3.27 -30.12 23.82
C THR A 63 -4.38 -29.06 23.93
N LEU A 64 -5.03 -28.98 25.10
CA LEU A 64 -6.00 -27.93 25.43
C LEU A 64 -5.32 -26.54 25.54
N LEU A 65 -4.11 -26.48 26.08
CA LEU A 65 -3.31 -25.25 26.15
C LEU A 65 -2.99 -24.72 24.75
N ASN A 66 -2.41 -25.55 23.87
CA ASN A 66 -2.10 -25.15 22.50
C ASN A 66 -3.34 -24.65 21.76
N ARG A 67 -4.43 -25.43 21.73
CA ARG A 67 -5.70 -25.00 21.11
C ARG A 67 -6.27 -23.70 21.71
N SER A 68 -6.09 -23.45 23.01
CA SER A 68 -6.53 -22.18 23.63
C SER A 68 -5.63 -20.99 23.28
N ILE A 69 -4.33 -21.24 23.07
CA ILE A 69 -3.37 -20.23 22.58
C ILE A 69 -3.59 -19.96 21.09
N GLU A 70 -3.87 -20.98 20.28
CA GLU A 70 -4.31 -20.87 18.89
C GLU A 70 -5.63 -20.11 18.79
N ALA A 71 -6.61 -20.36 19.66
CA ALA A 71 -7.88 -19.62 19.68
C ALA A 71 -7.71 -18.15 20.13
N ALA A 72 -6.82 -17.87 21.09
CA ALA A 72 -6.45 -16.49 21.46
C ALA A 72 -5.70 -15.79 20.30
N GLN A 73 -4.78 -16.51 19.66
CA GLN A 73 -4.21 -16.18 18.34
C GLN A 73 -5.16 -16.53 17.19
N GLN A 74 -6.48 -16.46 17.40
CA GLN A 74 -7.50 -16.34 16.35
C GLN A 74 -8.42 -15.14 16.59
N ASP A 75 -8.56 -14.64 17.82
CA ASP A 75 -9.32 -13.41 18.12
C ASP A 75 -8.54 -12.09 17.87
N VAL A 76 -7.20 -12.11 17.77
CA VAL A 76 -6.38 -10.89 17.65
C VAL A 76 -6.49 -10.21 16.26
N ARG A 77 -6.31 -10.89 15.10
CA ARG A 77 -6.73 -10.29 13.80
C ARG A 77 -8.23 -10.42 13.52
N ARG A 78 -9.07 -11.13 14.30
CA ARG A 78 -10.53 -10.92 14.23
C ARG A 78 -10.85 -9.44 14.46
N ARG A 79 -10.02 -8.76 15.27
CA ARG A 79 -10.07 -7.32 15.55
C ARG A 79 -9.15 -6.48 14.65
N ILE A 80 -8.02 -6.98 14.16
CA ILE A 80 -7.17 -6.22 13.20
C ILE A 80 -7.81 -6.13 11.81
N ALA A 81 -8.43 -7.21 11.29
CA ALA A 81 -9.11 -7.15 9.99
C ALA A 81 -10.49 -6.45 10.07
N SER A 82 -11.06 -6.22 11.26
CA SER A 82 -12.23 -5.34 11.38
C SER A 82 -11.87 -3.83 11.33
N PHE A 83 -10.58 -3.46 11.49
CA PHE A 83 -10.05 -2.16 11.03
C PHE A 83 -9.71 -2.16 9.53
N HIS A 84 -10.25 -3.13 8.78
CA HIS A 84 -9.82 -3.47 7.44
C HIS A 84 -10.97 -3.89 6.51
N LEU A 85 -12.23 -3.79 6.97
CA LEU A 85 -13.43 -4.01 6.14
C LEU A 85 -13.78 -2.77 5.28
N ASP A 86 -12.76 -2.18 4.66
CA ASP A 86 -12.92 -1.69 3.30
C ASP A 86 -12.64 -2.92 2.41
N GLU A 87 -13.69 -3.54 1.87
CA GLU A 87 -13.66 -4.83 1.12
C GLU A 87 -13.56 -6.07 2.07
N GLU A 88 -14.04 -7.28 1.74
CA GLU A 88 -14.31 -7.90 0.41
C GLU A 88 -15.73 -8.52 0.31
N ASP A 89 -16.35 -8.27 -0.86
CA ASP A 89 -17.40 -8.92 -1.69
C ASP A 89 -18.43 -9.97 -1.18
N ASP A 90 -19.58 -10.03 -1.89
CA ASP A 90 -20.65 -11.03 -1.73
C ASP A 90 -20.23 -12.39 -2.35
N ASP A 91 -19.91 -13.41 -1.55
CA ASP A 91 -20.46 -14.78 -1.70
C ASP A 91 -20.16 -15.68 -0.47
N ASP A 92 -21.12 -16.56 -0.17
CA ASP A 92 -21.20 -17.56 0.92
C ASP A 92 -20.02 -17.73 1.92
N PHE A 93 -19.84 -16.81 2.88
CA PHE A 93 -19.24 -17.19 4.16
C PHE A 93 -19.63 -16.34 5.38
N THR A 94 -20.65 -16.79 6.11
CA THR A 94 -20.66 -16.56 7.56
C THR A 94 -19.53 -17.35 8.25
N THR A 95 -18.95 -16.77 9.31
CA THR A 95 -18.10 -17.44 10.33
C THR A 95 -16.71 -17.99 9.92
N PHE A 96 -15.64 -17.15 9.97
CA PHE A 96 -14.71 -17.08 11.13
C PHE A 96 -13.28 -16.55 10.85
N TYR A 97 -12.80 -15.73 11.81
CA TYR A 97 -11.39 -15.55 12.24
C TYR A 97 -10.30 -15.17 11.24
N HIS A 98 -9.29 -14.49 11.78
CA HIS A 98 -7.99 -14.23 11.16
C HIS A 98 -7.04 -13.88 12.32
N SER A 99 -5.72 -14.20 12.30
CA SER A 99 -4.80 -13.75 13.38
C SER A 99 -3.29 -13.80 13.14
N THR A 100 -2.55 -13.28 14.12
CA THR A 100 -1.09 -13.16 14.28
C THR A 100 -0.76 -12.86 15.77
N PRO A 101 0.50 -12.95 16.23
CA PRO A 101 1.48 -14.02 15.94
C PRO A 101 2.34 -14.42 17.17
N ASN A 102 2.60 -15.70 17.44
CA ASN A 102 3.50 -16.10 18.53
C ASN A 102 4.12 -17.52 18.52
N GLU A 103 3.71 -18.47 17.67
CA GLU A 103 4.14 -19.88 17.83
C GLU A 103 5.67 -20.11 17.68
N ALA A 104 6.38 -19.22 16.97
CA ALA A 104 7.81 -19.37 16.69
C ALA A 104 8.71 -19.43 17.95
N THR A 105 8.27 -18.93 19.12
CA THR A 105 9.06 -18.93 20.36
C THR A 105 8.76 -20.10 21.30
N ALA A 106 7.67 -20.83 21.09
CA ALA A 106 7.32 -21.99 21.93
C ALA A 106 8.14 -23.25 21.58
N VAL A 107 8.36 -23.48 20.28
CA VAL A 107 8.98 -24.69 19.72
C VAL A 107 10.34 -25.07 20.34
N PRO A 108 11.29 -24.13 20.62
CA PRO A 108 12.59 -24.50 21.17
C PRO A 108 12.53 -25.01 22.61
N LEU A 109 11.72 -24.37 23.47
CA LEU A 109 11.61 -24.68 24.90
C LEU A 109 10.88 -26.01 25.14
N ILE A 110 9.84 -26.30 24.36
CA ILE A 110 9.11 -27.57 24.42
C ILE A 110 10.04 -28.76 24.14
N ARG A 111 10.98 -28.62 23.19
CA ARG A 111 11.94 -29.67 22.81
C ARG A 111 12.89 -30.07 23.96
N VAL A 112 13.21 -29.15 24.86
CA VAL A 112 14.07 -29.38 26.04
C VAL A 112 13.33 -30.16 27.13
N GLN A 113 12.03 -29.88 27.34
CA GLN A 113 11.23 -30.62 28.32
C GLN A 113 10.98 -32.07 27.88
N ILE A 114 10.68 -32.27 26.58
CA ILE A 114 10.52 -33.61 26.00
C ILE A 114 11.84 -34.41 26.08
N THR A 115 12.99 -33.82 25.77
CA THR A 115 14.28 -34.54 25.86
C THR A 115 14.65 -34.92 27.29
N ASN A 116 14.30 -34.11 28.30
CA ASN A 116 14.49 -34.49 29.70
C ASN A 116 13.53 -35.60 30.17
N ALA A 117 12.27 -35.59 29.72
CA ALA A 117 11.33 -36.68 29.97
C ALA A 117 11.78 -38.01 29.32
N VAL A 118 12.23 -37.96 28.06
CA VAL A 118 12.82 -39.11 27.35
C VAL A 118 14.09 -39.60 28.05
N ARG A 119 14.96 -38.71 28.50
CA ARG A 119 16.17 -39.08 29.29
C ARG A 119 15.81 -39.79 30.59
N ALA A 120 14.73 -39.40 31.26
CA ALA A 120 14.21 -40.11 32.45
C ALA A 120 13.62 -41.48 32.10
N MET A 121 12.90 -41.61 30.97
CA MET A 121 12.39 -42.89 30.47
C MET A 121 13.52 -43.87 30.09
N VAL A 122 14.58 -43.38 29.45
CA VAL A 122 15.79 -44.18 29.15
C VAL A 122 16.44 -44.67 30.45
N LYS A 123 16.50 -43.81 31.48
CA LYS A 123 17.04 -44.19 32.80
C LYS A 123 16.18 -45.21 33.55
N ARG A 124 14.86 -45.27 33.31
CA ARG A 124 13.98 -46.35 33.82
C ARG A 124 14.13 -47.63 33.00
N ARG A 125 14.13 -47.57 31.66
CA ARG A 125 14.42 -48.76 30.83
C ARG A 125 15.74 -49.44 31.19
N ALA A 126 16.77 -48.66 31.53
CA ALA A 126 18.05 -49.21 32.00
C ALA A 126 17.96 -49.94 33.36
N ALA A 127 16.97 -49.62 34.21
CA ALA A 127 16.68 -50.36 35.44
C ALA A 127 15.82 -51.61 35.14
N ASP A 128 14.80 -51.49 34.28
CA ASP A 128 13.98 -52.62 33.82
C ASP A 128 14.86 -53.69 33.12
N SER A 129 15.92 -53.27 32.41
CA SER A 129 16.92 -54.16 31.82
C SER A 129 17.73 -54.99 32.83
N GLN A 130 17.88 -54.55 34.09
CA GLN A 130 18.60 -55.34 35.10
C GLN A 130 17.83 -56.58 35.57
N GLN A 131 16.51 -56.63 35.34
CA GLN A 131 15.69 -57.80 35.68
C GLN A 131 15.65 -58.85 34.55
N ASN A 132 16.01 -58.49 33.31
CA ASN A 132 15.80 -59.34 32.12
C ASN A 132 17.11 -59.87 31.50
N ASN A 133 18.13 -60.14 32.33
CA ASN A 133 19.42 -60.66 31.89
C ASN A 133 19.48 -62.21 31.91
N GLN A 134 18.32 -62.88 31.74
CA GLN A 134 18.15 -64.34 31.84
C GLN A 134 17.27 -64.93 30.73
N LEU A 135 17.52 -64.61 29.46
CA LEU A 135 17.33 -65.55 28.34
C LEU A 135 18.00 -65.03 27.04
N ASN A 136 18.94 -65.82 26.50
CA ASN A 136 19.44 -65.85 25.11
C ASN A 136 20.05 -64.55 24.50
N GLY A 137 21.19 -64.54 23.81
CA GLY A 137 22.16 -65.60 23.52
C GLY A 137 22.74 -65.54 22.08
N LEU A 138 24.04 -65.25 21.96
CA LEU A 138 24.99 -65.68 20.88
C LEU A 138 24.92 -65.09 19.44
N THR A 139 25.94 -64.26 19.09
CA THR A 139 26.74 -64.25 17.81
C THR A 139 26.05 -64.04 16.42
N ARG A 140 26.69 -63.66 15.28
CA ARG A 140 28.10 -63.41 14.88
C ARG A 140 28.25 -62.21 13.89
N VAL A 141 29.26 -62.18 13.01
CA VAL A 141 30.14 -61.00 12.79
C VAL A 141 30.88 -60.93 11.42
N SER A 142 31.03 -59.71 10.84
CA SER A 142 31.97 -59.26 9.76
C SER A 142 31.82 -59.88 8.34
N ALA A 143 32.45 -59.39 7.23
CA ALA A 143 33.57 -58.42 7.04
C ALA A 143 33.59 -57.62 5.70
N ASN A 144 34.51 -56.64 5.64
CA ASN A 144 35.04 -55.70 4.60
C ASN A 144 35.16 -56.13 3.10
N ALA A 145 35.23 -55.15 2.15
CA ALA A 145 36.49 -54.75 1.42
C ALA A 145 36.33 -53.97 0.06
N ASP A 146 36.92 -52.74 0.00
CA ASP A 146 37.76 -52.04 -1.01
C ASP A 146 37.62 -52.06 -2.58
N LYS A 147 38.21 -50.99 -3.19
CA LYS A 147 38.67 -50.74 -4.61
C LYS A 147 37.66 -50.20 -5.65
N ALA A 148 38.05 -49.56 -6.78
CA ALA A 148 39.16 -48.62 -7.15
C ALA A 148 38.98 -48.11 -8.63
N GLY A 149 39.61 -46.98 -9.02
CA GLY A 149 39.68 -46.43 -10.41
C GLY A 149 39.00 -45.05 -10.59
N ALA A 150 39.45 -44.02 -11.33
CA ALA A 150 40.29 -43.84 -12.54
C ALA A 150 39.58 -44.16 -13.89
N SER A 151 39.70 -43.39 -15.00
CA SER A 151 40.19 -42.01 -15.24
C SER A 151 39.82 -41.51 -16.67
N ASN A 152 40.22 -40.25 -17.03
CA ASN A 152 40.42 -39.68 -18.39
C ASN A 152 39.35 -38.77 -19.05
N ASN A 153 39.81 -37.57 -19.43
CA ASN A 153 39.75 -36.85 -20.73
C ASN A 153 38.55 -37.13 -21.69
N SER A 154 37.97 -36.10 -22.32
CA SER A 154 38.69 -35.33 -23.35
C SER A 154 38.02 -34.00 -23.75
N SER A 155 38.73 -33.20 -24.55
CA SER A 155 38.34 -31.87 -25.04
C SER A 155 38.05 -31.86 -26.54
N SER A 156 37.11 -31.03 -26.98
CA SER A 156 37.12 -30.46 -28.33
C SER A 156 36.47 -29.07 -28.37
N SER A 157 36.75 -28.32 -29.43
CA SER A 157 36.30 -26.93 -29.63
C SER A 157 35.65 -26.77 -31.00
N SER A 158 34.90 -25.70 -31.23
CA SER A 158 34.96 -24.97 -32.51
C SER A 158 34.12 -23.67 -32.55
N SER A 159 34.81 -22.62 -33.01
CA SER A 159 34.38 -21.56 -33.93
C SER A 159 33.17 -20.65 -33.66
N MET A 160 33.42 -19.36 -33.91
CA MET A 160 32.42 -18.29 -34.03
C MET A 160 31.61 -18.39 -35.33
N ARG A 161 30.45 -17.72 -35.37
CA ARG A 161 29.99 -17.04 -36.61
C ARG A 161 29.58 -15.60 -36.32
N SER A 162 29.98 -14.71 -37.23
CA SER A 162 29.75 -13.26 -37.17
C SER A 162 28.58 -12.86 -38.07
N LEU A 163 27.81 -11.85 -37.67
CA LEU A 163 26.86 -11.14 -38.53
C LEU A 163 26.95 -9.62 -38.32
N LYS A 164 26.56 -8.87 -39.35
CA LYS A 164 27.05 -7.50 -39.59
C LYS A 164 26.05 -6.38 -39.22
N ARG A 165 26.64 -5.17 -39.16
CA ARG A 165 26.10 -3.83 -38.92
C ARG A 165 24.69 -3.55 -39.50
N VAL A 166 23.94 -2.70 -38.80
CA VAL A 166 22.76 -1.95 -39.26
C VAL A 166 23.04 -0.44 -39.01
N PRO A 167 22.66 0.49 -39.90
CA PRO A 167 23.18 1.87 -39.88
C PRO A 167 22.61 2.78 -38.78
N ARG A 168 23.35 3.86 -38.49
CA ARG A 168 23.09 4.80 -37.38
C ARG A 168 22.48 6.10 -37.93
N VAL A 169 21.16 6.24 -37.87
CA VAL A 169 20.47 7.47 -38.28
C VAL A 169 20.77 8.58 -37.28
N VAL A 170 21.34 9.69 -37.75
CA VAL A 170 21.69 10.86 -36.93
C VAL A 170 20.59 11.91 -37.07
N PHE A 171 19.71 11.99 -36.07
CA PHE A 171 18.76 13.11 -35.97
C PHE A 171 19.47 14.40 -35.56
N GLY A 172 19.14 15.50 -36.23
CA GLY A 172 19.82 16.79 -36.08
C GLY A 172 19.63 17.43 -34.69
N ARG A 173 20.64 18.19 -34.25
CA ARG A 173 20.59 18.96 -32.99
C ARG A 173 19.55 20.08 -33.06
N ARG A 174 18.35 19.85 -32.51
CA ARG A 174 17.62 20.88 -31.76
C ARG A 174 17.66 20.51 -30.27
N ARG A 175 18.18 21.41 -29.43
CA ARG A 175 18.29 21.20 -27.98
C ARG A 175 16.92 21.30 -27.33
N TRP A 176 16.27 20.16 -27.10
CA TRP A 176 15.22 20.06 -26.09
C TRP A 176 15.85 20.34 -24.70
N PRO A 177 15.20 21.10 -23.81
CA PRO A 177 15.72 21.36 -22.47
C PRO A 177 15.54 20.13 -21.57
N LEU A 178 16.52 19.21 -21.58
CA LEU A 178 16.53 18.01 -20.71
C LEU A 178 16.53 18.32 -19.19
N TYR A 179 16.72 19.58 -18.79
CA TYR A 179 16.90 19.99 -17.40
C TYR A 179 15.70 19.72 -16.49
N GLY A 180 14.46 19.73 -17.02
CA GLY A 180 13.26 19.55 -16.20
C GLY A 180 13.17 18.19 -15.52
N ALA A 181 13.26 17.09 -16.29
CA ALA A 181 13.01 15.73 -15.77
C ALA A 181 14.21 15.12 -15.00
N GLY A 182 15.39 15.76 -15.07
CA GLY A 182 16.64 15.26 -14.50
C GLY A 182 16.57 14.95 -13.00
N PRO A 183 16.12 15.88 -12.13
CA PRO A 183 16.06 15.65 -10.68
C PRO A 183 15.14 14.50 -10.26
N LEU A 184 13.97 14.35 -10.89
CA LEU A 184 13.05 13.24 -10.60
C LEU A 184 13.68 11.89 -10.97
N GLN A 185 14.25 11.78 -12.16
CA GLN A 185 14.93 10.56 -12.61
C GLN A 185 16.14 10.24 -11.71
N THR A 186 16.94 11.24 -11.37
CA THR A 186 18.09 11.10 -10.46
C THR A 186 17.65 10.60 -9.08
N GLY A 187 16.58 11.16 -8.50
CA GLY A 187 16.05 10.73 -7.20
C GLY A 187 15.51 9.28 -7.20
N LEU A 188 14.87 8.85 -8.29
CA LEU A 188 14.39 7.48 -8.47
C LEU A 188 15.55 6.49 -8.68
N LEU A 189 16.53 6.84 -9.51
CA LEU A 189 17.74 6.06 -9.74
C LEU A 189 18.59 5.93 -8.47
N LEU A 190 18.76 7.01 -7.70
CA LEU A 190 19.43 7.02 -6.41
C LEU A 190 18.76 6.05 -5.44
N THR A 191 17.44 6.16 -5.28
CA THR A 191 16.65 5.27 -4.41
C THR A 191 16.85 3.80 -4.78
N GLY A 192 16.69 3.44 -6.06
CA GLY A 192 16.83 2.04 -6.51
C GLY A 192 18.27 1.52 -6.42
N THR A 193 19.27 2.36 -6.70
CA THR A 193 20.69 2.03 -6.56
C THR A 193 21.06 1.78 -5.10
N THR A 194 20.59 2.64 -4.18
CA THR A 194 20.81 2.45 -2.74
C THR A 194 20.13 1.18 -2.23
N VAL A 195 18.91 0.84 -2.68
CA VAL A 195 18.26 -0.44 -2.34
C VAL A 195 19.05 -1.64 -2.88
N ALA A 196 19.63 -1.55 -4.08
CA ALA A 196 20.41 -2.64 -4.68
C ALA A 196 21.73 -2.92 -3.93
N PHE A 197 22.47 -1.88 -3.56
CA PHE A 197 23.86 -2.02 -3.10
C PHE A 197 24.08 -1.82 -1.60
N THR A 198 23.11 -1.28 -0.84
CA THR A 198 23.25 -1.13 0.63
C THR A 198 22.42 -2.15 1.42
N PRO A 199 22.95 -2.71 2.53
CA PRO A 199 22.16 -3.51 3.47
C PRO A 199 20.99 -2.73 4.08
N ALA A 200 19.90 -3.42 4.44
CA ALA A 200 18.70 -2.84 5.06
C ALA A 200 18.94 -2.09 6.40
N SER A 201 20.09 -2.31 7.03
CA SER A 201 20.53 -1.64 8.26
C SER A 201 21.43 -0.42 8.03
N SER A 202 21.90 -0.17 6.79
CA SER A 202 22.95 0.81 6.51
C SER A 202 22.50 2.27 6.72
N PRO A 203 23.27 3.12 7.41
CA PRO A 203 22.95 4.55 7.57
C PRO A 203 23.01 5.32 6.25
N LEU A 204 23.70 4.79 5.23
CA LEU A 204 23.71 5.34 3.87
C LEU A 204 22.29 5.45 3.27
N ARG A 205 21.34 4.63 3.74
CA ARG A 205 19.92 4.71 3.32
C ARG A 205 19.25 6.00 3.79
N SER A 206 19.53 6.46 5.02
CA SER A 206 19.05 7.74 5.53
C SER A 206 19.68 8.92 4.78
N ILE A 207 20.98 8.84 4.49
CA ILE A 207 21.70 9.88 3.73
C ILE A 207 21.16 9.98 2.29
N ALA A 208 20.96 8.85 1.60
CA ALA A 208 20.35 8.84 0.27
C ALA A 208 18.92 9.40 0.30
N SER A 209 18.12 9.09 1.33
CA SER A 209 16.78 9.65 1.49
C SER A 209 16.77 11.17 1.72
N LEU A 210 17.78 11.70 2.43
CA LEU A 210 17.99 13.15 2.59
C LEU A 210 18.42 13.81 1.26
N LEU A 211 19.27 13.15 0.48
CA LEU A 211 19.66 13.62 -0.85
C LEU A 211 18.46 13.68 -1.82
N VAL A 212 17.51 12.73 -1.74
CA VAL A 212 16.25 12.80 -2.51
C VAL A 212 15.41 14.02 -2.10
N LEU A 213 15.37 14.37 -0.80
CA LEU A 213 14.71 15.58 -0.31
C LEU A 213 15.38 16.85 -0.84
N VAL A 214 16.71 16.93 -0.82
CA VAL A 214 17.47 18.05 -1.38
C VAL A 214 17.23 18.18 -2.90
N LEU A 215 17.21 17.07 -3.64
CA LEU A 215 16.89 17.09 -5.08
C LEU A 215 15.47 17.60 -5.36
N ALA A 216 14.48 17.26 -4.53
CA ALA A 216 13.12 17.78 -4.67
C ALA A 216 13.04 19.29 -4.37
N TYR A 217 13.73 19.75 -3.32
CA TYR A 217 13.82 21.18 -2.98
C TYR A 217 14.52 22.00 -4.07
N CYS A 218 15.65 21.52 -4.59
CA CYS A 218 16.33 22.14 -5.74
C CYS A 218 15.44 22.15 -7.00
N MET A 219 14.62 21.12 -7.20
CA MET A 219 13.65 21.10 -8.31
C MET A 219 12.53 22.13 -8.12
N GLN A 220 12.01 22.32 -6.91
CA GLN A 220 11.02 23.36 -6.61
C GLN A 220 11.56 24.75 -6.96
N ILE A 221 12.76 25.10 -6.48
CA ILE A 221 13.40 26.39 -6.79
C ILE A 221 13.62 26.53 -8.32
N SER A 222 14.19 25.50 -8.95
CA SER A 222 14.45 25.51 -10.39
C SER A 222 13.17 25.69 -11.22
N ALA A 223 12.06 25.06 -10.81
CA ALA A 223 10.77 25.17 -11.47
C ALA A 223 10.17 26.56 -11.31
N ASN A 224 10.19 27.13 -10.10
CA ASN A 224 9.71 28.49 -9.85
C ASN A 224 10.47 29.54 -10.70
N SER A 225 11.77 29.32 -10.98
CA SER A 225 12.59 30.24 -11.78
C SER A 225 12.59 29.99 -13.30
N HIS A 226 12.31 28.76 -13.78
CA HIS A 226 12.51 28.39 -15.20
C HIS A 226 11.34 27.64 -15.85
N LEU A 227 10.33 27.21 -15.08
CA LEU A 227 9.22 26.38 -15.56
C LEU A 227 7.83 26.98 -15.23
N HIS A 228 7.78 28.25 -14.80
CA HIS A 228 6.55 29.01 -14.58
C HIS A 228 5.64 28.98 -15.81
N GLY A 229 4.32 28.80 -15.62
CA GLY A 229 3.33 28.68 -16.70
C GLY A 229 3.47 27.41 -17.57
N THR A 230 4.49 26.56 -17.38
CA THR A 230 4.68 25.38 -18.23
C THR A 230 3.76 24.23 -17.79
N ARG A 231 2.98 23.69 -18.74
CA ARG A 231 2.02 22.57 -18.52
C ARG A 231 2.61 21.29 -17.90
N PHE A 232 3.94 21.19 -17.80
CA PHE A 232 4.65 20.05 -17.22
C PHE A 232 5.46 20.37 -15.95
N GLY A 233 5.74 21.64 -15.64
CA GLY A 233 6.56 22.02 -14.48
C GLY A 233 5.91 21.61 -13.15
N ALA A 234 4.67 22.04 -12.96
CA ALA A 234 3.87 21.76 -11.77
C ALA A 234 3.69 20.25 -11.45
N PRO A 235 3.20 19.39 -12.37
CA PRO A 235 3.11 17.95 -12.09
C PRO A 235 4.47 17.29 -11.80
N LEU A 236 5.55 17.79 -12.40
CA LEU A 236 6.91 17.25 -12.23
C LEU A 236 7.50 17.58 -10.86
N VAL A 237 7.24 18.79 -10.35
CA VAL A 237 7.53 19.19 -8.96
C VAL A 237 6.75 18.32 -7.97
N ALA A 238 5.44 18.13 -8.19
CA ALA A 238 4.62 17.27 -7.33
C ALA A 238 5.14 15.82 -7.29
N MET A 239 5.58 15.28 -8.44
CA MET A 239 6.20 13.95 -8.50
C MET A 239 7.57 13.87 -7.82
N CYS A 240 8.36 14.95 -7.80
CA CYS A 240 9.58 15.02 -6.99
C CYS A 240 9.27 14.90 -5.49
N TRP A 241 8.30 15.66 -4.97
CA TRP A 241 7.88 15.57 -3.57
C TRP A 241 7.30 14.20 -3.21
N MET A 242 6.49 13.61 -4.09
CA MET A 242 6.01 12.22 -3.92
C MET A 242 7.16 11.20 -3.92
N ASN A 243 8.24 11.46 -4.67
CA ASN A 243 9.43 10.61 -4.61
C ASN A 243 10.23 10.76 -3.30
N VAL A 244 10.15 11.89 -2.58
CA VAL A 244 10.71 12.00 -1.21
C VAL A 244 10.01 11.00 -0.27
N LEU A 245 8.68 10.97 -0.28
CA LEU A 245 7.88 10.03 0.53
C LEU A 245 8.16 8.56 0.14
N ASN A 246 8.34 8.28 -1.15
CA ASN A 246 8.73 6.98 -1.70
C ASN A 246 10.14 6.55 -1.26
N GLY A 247 11.10 7.47 -1.28
CA GLY A 247 12.47 7.27 -0.81
C GLY A 247 12.50 6.96 0.68
N ILE A 248 11.80 7.75 1.51
CA ILE A 248 11.70 7.52 2.96
C ILE A 248 11.09 6.13 3.24
N ASP A 249 10.01 5.76 2.56
CA ASP A 249 9.39 4.43 2.68
C ASP A 249 10.40 3.30 2.35
N LEU A 250 10.97 3.29 1.13
CA LEU A 250 11.83 2.21 0.66
C LEU A 250 13.16 2.12 1.42
N LEU A 251 13.77 3.26 1.75
CA LEU A 251 15.11 3.33 2.34
C LEU A 251 15.07 3.22 3.87
N VAL A 252 14.19 3.98 4.53
CA VAL A 252 14.26 4.20 5.99
C VAL A 252 13.21 3.39 6.76
N LEU A 253 11.96 3.35 6.27
CA LEU A 253 10.82 2.76 6.98
C LEU A 253 10.67 1.26 6.70
N THR A 254 10.22 0.91 5.49
CA THR A 254 10.05 -0.48 5.01
C THR A 254 11.39 -1.21 4.91
N ARG A 255 12.47 -0.46 4.68
CA ARG A 255 13.85 -0.95 4.48
C ARG A 255 13.84 -2.09 3.47
N ALA A 256 13.42 -1.76 2.25
CA ALA A 256 13.23 -2.71 1.16
C ALA A 256 14.54 -3.44 0.84
N ASP A 257 14.43 -4.75 0.62
CA ASP A 257 15.57 -5.64 0.41
C ASP A 257 15.19 -6.82 -0.49
N TYR A 258 16.18 -7.34 -1.23
CA TYR A 258 15.98 -8.37 -2.23
C TYR A 258 15.84 -9.77 -1.63
N ASP A 259 16.50 -10.08 -0.50
CA ASP A 259 16.34 -11.40 0.13
C ASP A 259 14.92 -11.54 0.73
N LYS A 260 14.30 -10.44 1.17
CA LYS A 260 12.86 -10.39 1.50
C LYS A 260 11.97 -10.70 0.27
N GLN A 261 12.30 -10.18 -0.92
CA GLN A 261 11.57 -10.51 -2.16
C GLN A 261 11.78 -11.97 -2.58
N LEU A 262 13.00 -12.51 -2.48
CA LEU A 262 13.26 -13.92 -2.77
C LEU A 262 12.46 -14.85 -1.84
N ALA A 263 12.36 -14.51 -0.54
CA ALA A 263 11.50 -15.23 0.39
C ALA A 263 10.01 -15.17 0.01
N TYR A 264 9.50 -14.01 -0.41
CA TYR A 264 8.13 -13.85 -0.93
C TYR A 264 7.89 -14.70 -2.19
N ASN A 265 8.79 -14.62 -3.17
CA ASN A 265 8.72 -15.43 -4.41
C ASN A 265 8.68 -16.94 -4.09
N ASN A 266 9.55 -17.42 -3.20
CA ASN A 266 9.63 -18.82 -2.80
C ASN A 266 8.36 -19.29 -2.07
N THR A 267 7.73 -18.44 -1.26
CA THR A 267 6.45 -18.76 -0.59
C THR A 267 5.30 -18.85 -1.60
N LYS A 268 5.21 -17.90 -2.53
CA LYS A 268 4.20 -17.88 -3.61
C LYS A 268 4.32 -19.12 -4.51
N LEU A 269 5.54 -19.50 -4.88
CA LEU A 269 5.81 -20.73 -5.67
C LEU A 269 5.35 -22.01 -4.96
N LYS A 270 5.52 -22.10 -3.63
CA LYS A 270 5.04 -23.25 -2.83
C LYS A 270 3.52 -23.35 -2.77
N GLN A 271 2.80 -22.23 -2.83
CA GLN A 271 1.34 -22.23 -2.84
C GLN A 271 0.76 -22.65 -4.20
N THR A 272 1.52 -22.47 -5.28
CA THR A 272 1.11 -22.82 -6.66
C THR A 272 1.63 -24.16 -7.15
N SER A 273 2.38 -24.92 -6.34
CA SER A 273 3.12 -26.10 -6.79
C SER A 273 3.05 -27.25 -5.78
N ASP A 274 2.08 -28.14 -5.98
CA ASP A 274 1.91 -29.35 -5.16
C ASP A 274 2.93 -30.46 -5.52
N LYS A 275 3.67 -30.32 -6.63
CA LYS A 275 4.71 -31.28 -7.07
C LYS A 275 5.95 -30.59 -7.66
N SER A 276 7.13 -31.12 -7.29
CA SER A 276 8.49 -30.77 -7.74
C SER A 276 9.22 -29.60 -7.02
N PRO A 277 10.41 -29.84 -6.44
CA PRO A 277 11.26 -28.79 -5.84
C PRO A 277 12.13 -28.09 -6.90
N ASN A 278 11.62 -26.98 -7.44
CA ASN A 278 12.40 -26.16 -8.39
C ASN A 278 13.65 -25.53 -7.75
N LYS A 279 14.72 -25.39 -8.54
CA LYS A 279 16.03 -24.86 -8.08
C LYS A 279 15.91 -23.45 -7.48
N PRO A 280 16.64 -23.12 -6.39
CA PRO A 280 16.60 -21.79 -5.79
C PRO A 280 17.04 -20.71 -6.77
N GLN A 281 16.31 -19.59 -6.78
CA GLN A 281 16.49 -18.50 -7.74
C GLN A 281 17.87 -17.83 -7.56
N SER A 282 18.76 -17.98 -8.55
CA SER A 282 20.15 -17.51 -8.49
C SER A 282 20.28 -16.01 -8.22
N LYS A 283 21.16 -15.64 -7.28
CA LYS A 283 21.45 -14.25 -6.83
C LYS A 283 22.25 -13.44 -7.86
N SER A 284 21.74 -13.32 -9.08
CA SER A 284 22.33 -12.46 -10.11
C SER A 284 22.24 -10.99 -9.70
N LEU A 285 23.39 -10.31 -9.61
CA LEU A 285 23.48 -8.89 -9.25
C LEU A 285 22.68 -7.99 -10.22
N LEU A 286 22.70 -8.31 -11.51
CA LEU A 286 21.90 -7.59 -12.52
C LEU A 286 20.39 -7.74 -12.25
N LYS A 287 19.92 -8.93 -11.86
CA LYS A 287 18.51 -9.14 -11.49
C LYS A 287 18.15 -8.38 -10.20
N LYS A 288 19.04 -8.34 -9.21
CA LYS A 288 18.87 -7.51 -7.99
C LYS A 288 18.77 -6.03 -8.34
N TYR A 289 19.67 -5.51 -9.17
CA TYR A 289 19.71 -4.10 -9.56
C TYR A 289 18.47 -3.69 -10.36
N LEU A 290 18.11 -4.44 -11.41
CA LEU A 290 16.92 -4.17 -12.23
C LEU A 290 15.62 -4.25 -11.40
N TRP A 291 15.51 -5.19 -10.46
CA TRP A 291 14.38 -5.23 -9.51
C TRP A 291 14.36 -4.00 -8.60
N SER A 292 15.50 -3.58 -8.04
CA SER A 292 15.57 -2.43 -7.13
C SER A 292 15.25 -1.11 -7.83
N LEU A 293 15.68 -0.96 -9.09
CA LEU A 293 15.26 0.15 -9.96
C LEU A 293 13.75 0.11 -10.19
N ASN A 294 13.20 -1.03 -10.65
CA ASN A 294 11.75 -1.14 -10.90
C ASN A 294 10.91 -0.88 -9.63
N LEU A 295 11.38 -1.30 -8.45
CA LEU A 295 10.72 -1.04 -7.17
C LEU A 295 10.54 0.46 -6.87
N SER A 296 11.48 1.31 -7.31
CA SER A 296 11.40 2.76 -7.12
C SER A 296 10.27 3.40 -7.92
N PHE A 297 10.01 2.90 -9.14
CA PHE A 297 8.86 3.32 -9.97
C PHE A 297 7.55 2.62 -9.57
N ASN A 298 7.63 1.46 -8.91
CA ASN A 298 6.50 0.66 -8.45
C ASN A 298 5.92 1.22 -7.14
N TYR A 299 5.31 2.41 -7.19
CA TYR A 299 4.71 3.07 -6.02
C TYR A 299 3.60 2.24 -5.34
N ARG A 300 2.87 1.42 -6.11
CA ARG A 300 1.84 0.48 -5.59
C ARG A 300 2.40 -0.86 -5.07
N ARG A 301 3.73 -1.05 -5.16
CA ARG A 301 4.47 -2.22 -4.65
C ARG A 301 3.96 -3.57 -5.21
N ILE A 302 3.44 -3.55 -6.44
CA ILE A 302 2.81 -4.69 -7.14
C ILE A 302 3.78 -5.88 -7.22
N ASN A 303 3.29 -7.08 -6.86
CA ASN A 303 4.03 -8.35 -6.84
C ASN A 303 5.26 -8.36 -5.90
N THR A 304 5.19 -7.60 -4.79
CA THR A 304 6.20 -7.56 -3.73
C THR A 304 5.56 -7.84 -2.35
N PRO A 305 6.33 -8.19 -1.31
CA PRO A 305 5.77 -8.35 0.05
C PRO A 305 5.22 -7.06 0.70
N TRP A 306 5.27 -5.92 0.01
CA TRP A 306 4.75 -4.62 0.49
C TRP A 306 3.60 -4.08 -0.38
N GLN A 307 2.98 -4.93 -1.20
CA GLN A 307 1.88 -4.55 -2.09
C GLN A 307 0.75 -3.82 -1.34
N ILE A 308 0.17 -2.78 -1.95
CA ILE A 308 -1.04 -2.14 -1.41
C ILE A 308 -2.17 -3.16 -1.30
N ARG A 309 -2.98 -3.02 -0.24
CA ARG A 309 -4.01 -4.02 0.08
C ARG A 309 -5.22 -3.90 -0.85
N ALA A 310 -5.80 -2.70 -0.97
CA ALA A 310 -6.79 -2.36 -1.99
C ALA A 310 -6.11 -2.14 -3.35
N LEU A 311 -5.64 -3.22 -3.98
CA LEU A 311 -5.15 -3.21 -5.36
C LEU A 311 -6.26 -3.72 -6.29
N THR A 312 -6.83 -2.83 -7.11
CA THR A 312 -7.71 -3.24 -8.20
C THR A 312 -7.01 -4.25 -9.10
N THR A 313 -7.58 -5.45 -9.24
CA THR A 313 -7.03 -6.57 -10.02
C THR A 313 -7.58 -6.58 -11.45
N PHE A 314 -7.23 -7.62 -12.22
CA PHE A 314 -7.99 -8.02 -13.41
C PHE A 314 -8.79 -9.27 -13.06
N ASP A 315 -10.06 -9.34 -13.49
CA ASP A 315 -10.91 -10.54 -13.36
C ASP A 315 -10.27 -11.73 -14.09
N LYS A 316 -9.62 -11.45 -15.23
CA LYS A 316 -8.75 -12.36 -15.96
C LYS A 316 -7.56 -11.58 -16.51
N ILE A 317 -6.33 -12.04 -16.22
CA ILE A 317 -5.11 -11.40 -16.73
C ILE A 317 -5.11 -11.50 -18.27
N PRO A 318 -5.07 -10.38 -19.02
CA PRO A 318 -5.11 -10.39 -20.47
C PRO A 318 -3.78 -10.88 -21.07
N THR A 319 -3.81 -11.39 -22.30
CA THR A 319 -2.58 -11.65 -23.06
C THR A 319 -1.86 -10.33 -23.39
N ARG A 320 -0.56 -10.38 -23.71
CA ARG A 320 0.21 -9.17 -24.05
C ARG A 320 -0.40 -8.40 -25.23
N THR A 321 -0.91 -9.07 -26.25
CA THR A 321 -1.59 -8.43 -27.40
C THR A 321 -2.93 -7.82 -27.01
N GLN A 322 -3.76 -8.52 -26.24
CA GLN A 322 -5.02 -7.98 -25.70
C GLN A 322 -4.78 -6.76 -24.80
N PHE A 323 -3.77 -6.81 -23.94
CA PHE A 323 -3.39 -5.71 -23.07
C PHE A 323 -2.94 -4.49 -23.88
N LEU A 324 -2.07 -4.67 -24.88
CA LEU A 324 -1.59 -3.56 -25.71
C LEU A 324 -2.73 -2.95 -26.54
N LEU A 325 -3.58 -3.75 -27.19
CA LEU A 325 -4.74 -3.25 -27.95
C LEU A 325 -5.73 -2.47 -27.07
N THR A 326 -6.13 -3.03 -25.93
CA THR A 326 -7.05 -2.35 -25.00
C THR A 326 -6.42 -1.13 -24.33
N SER A 327 -5.10 -1.12 -24.13
CA SER A 327 -4.37 0.03 -23.58
C SER A 327 -4.22 1.15 -24.60
N LEU A 328 -3.93 0.84 -25.87
CA LEU A 328 -3.92 1.83 -26.95
C LEU A 328 -5.31 2.45 -27.14
N LEU A 329 -6.38 1.64 -27.13
CA LEU A 329 -7.76 2.16 -27.18
C LEU A 329 -8.07 3.08 -25.99
N LYS A 330 -7.73 2.67 -24.76
CA LYS A 330 -7.89 3.51 -23.55
C LYS A 330 -7.09 4.81 -23.64
N LEU A 331 -5.89 4.78 -24.19
CA LEU A 331 -5.04 5.96 -24.39
C LEU A 331 -5.66 6.92 -25.42
N THR A 332 -6.09 6.43 -26.57
CA THR A 332 -6.79 7.22 -27.60
C THR A 332 -8.06 7.86 -27.05
N ILE A 333 -8.90 7.10 -26.33
CA ILE A 333 -10.12 7.63 -25.67
C ILE A 333 -9.75 8.70 -24.63
N SER A 334 -8.73 8.47 -23.80
CA SER A 334 -8.32 9.44 -22.78
C SER A 334 -7.78 10.72 -23.40
N ILE A 335 -7.00 10.64 -24.49
CA ILE A 335 -6.52 11.81 -25.23
C ILE A 335 -7.69 12.53 -25.90
N ALA A 336 -8.63 11.83 -26.52
CA ALA A 336 -9.82 12.43 -27.13
C ALA A 336 -10.67 13.18 -26.09
N ILE A 337 -10.89 12.60 -24.90
CA ILE A 337 -11.58 13.27 -23.78
C ILE A 337 -10.85 14.55 -23.37
N ILE A 338 -9.52 14.51 -23.20
CA ILE A 338 -8.73 15.70 -22.84
C ILE A 338 -8.84 16.79 -23.92
N GLN A 339 -8.78 16.43 -25.21
CA GLN A 339 -8.89 17.40 -26.30
C GLN A 339 -10.31 17.99 -26.42
N LEU A 340 -11.36 17.18 -26.29
CA LEU A 340 -12.74 17.64 -26.39
C LEU A 340 -13.15 18.51 -25.20
N LEU A 341 -12.84 18.11 -23.97
CA LEU A 341 -13.25 18.83 -22.74
C LEU A 341 -12.29 19.96 -22.36
N THR A 342 -11.37 20.36 -23.24
CA THR A 342 -10.53 21.56 -23.07
C THR A 342 -10.62 22.48 -24.27
N LEU A 343 -10.69 23.79 -24.03
CA LEU A 343 -10.75 24.84 -25.05
C LEU A 343 -9.56 25.79 -24.94
N GLU A 344 -9.22 26.42 -26.07
CA GLU A 344 -8.23 27.51 -26.12
C GLU A 344 -8.85 28.79 -25.54
N THR A 345 -8.03 29.63 -24.91
CA THR A 345 -8.48 30.84 -24.20
C THR A 345 -8.99 31.95 -25.12
N THR A 346 -8.88 31.79 -26.44
CA THR A 346 -9.42 32.69 -27.45
C THR A 346 -10.93 32.55 -27.67
N ASP A 347 -11.61 31.62 -26.98
CA ASP A 347 -13.06 31.46 -27.07
C ASP A 347 -13.81 32.55 -26.25
N PRO A 348 -14.72 33.33 -26.88
CA PRO A 348 -15.38 34.47 -26.23
C PRO A 348 -16.53 34.08 -25.28
N TYR A 349 -16.94 32.82 -25.25
CA TYR A 349 -17.86 32.29 -24.23
C TYR A 349 -17.07 31.79 -23.01
N LEU A 350 -15.91 31.17 -23.25
CA LEU A 350 -15.01 30.73 -22.17
C LEU A 350 -14.55 31.92 -21.31
N GLY A 351 -14.17 33.05 -21.92
CA GLY A 351 -13.79 34.25 -21.16
C GLY A 351 -14.88 34.71 -20.21
N ARG A 352 -16.10 34.91 -20.72
CA ARG A 352 -17.26 35.33 -19.90
C ARG A 352 -17.68 34.30 -18.84
N ALA A 353 -17.40 33.01 -19.06
CA ALA A 353 -17.58 31.97 -18.06
C ALA A 353 -16.48 31.97 -16.98
N VAL A 354 -15.27 32.43 -17.30
CA VAL A 354 -14.15 32.61 -16.35
C VAL A 354 -14.30 33.90 -15.53
N ASP A 355 -14.76 34.99 -16.15
CA ASP A 355 -15.02 36.28 -15.48
C ASP A 355 -16.06 36.16 -14.33
N LYS A 356 -16.92 35.14 -14.38
CA LYS A 356 -17.90 34.79 -13.33
C LYS A 356 -17.31 33.96 -12.17
N LEU A 357 -16.03 33.59 -12.18
CA LEU A 357 -15.45 32.69 -11.17
C LEU A 357 -14.85 33.47 -9.97
N PRO A 358 -15.45 33.40 -8.76
CA PRO A 358 -14.84 33.96 -7.57
C PRO A 358 -13.54 33.22 -7.23
N VAL A 359 -12.47 33.95 -6.92
CA VAL A 359 -11.15 33.36 -6.59
C VAL A 359 -10.98 33.13 -5.09
N ARG A 360 -11.75 33.82 -4.24
CA ARG A 360 -11.55 33.80 -2.79
C ARG A 360 -12.11 32.54 -2.12
N PRO A 361 -11.34 31.84 -1.25
CA PRO A 361 -11.84 30.63 -0.59
C PRO A 361 -13.09 30.80 0.28
N ASP A 362 -13.26 31.94 0.95
CA ASP A 362 -14.43 32.22 1.79
C ASP A 362 -15.71 32.39 0.96
N GLU A 363 -15.61 33.17 -0.11
CA GLU A 363 -16.67 33.40 -1.11
C GLU A 363 -17.12 32.12 -1.82
N ILE A 364 -16.17 31.24 -2.20
CA ILE A 364 -16.47 29.97 -2.88
C ILE A 364 -17.15 28.95 -1.96
N LEU A 365 -16.71 28.87 -0.69
CA LEU A 365 -17.19 27.88 0.30
C LEU A 365 -18.46 28.32 1.03
N LEU A 366 -18.69 29.62 1.19
CA LEU A 366 -19.84 30.23 1.87
C LEU A 366 -20.71 31.04 0.90
N PRO A 367 -21.13 30.47 -0.25
CA PRO A 367 -21.67 31.22 -1.40
C PRO A 367 -22.85 32.14 -1.08
N PHE A 368 -23.74 31.69 -0.19
CA PHE A 368 -24.96 32.40 0.19
C PHE A 368 -24.75 33.57 1.16
N TRP A 369 -23.55 33.72 1.74
CA TRP A 369 -23.21 34.84 2.62
C TRP A 369 -22.64 36.05 1.87
N TYR A 370 -22.03 35.83 0.71
CA TYR A 370 -21.35 36.87 -0.07
C TYR A 370 -22.17 37.34 -1.27
N HIS A 371 -22.99 36.46 -1.86
CA HIS A 371 -23.80 36.77 -3.04
C HIS A 371 -25.30 36.69 -2.70
N SER A 372 -25.94 37.85 -2.50
CA SER A 372 -27.37 37.98 -2.26
C SER A 372 -28.18 37.83 -3.57
N GLY A 373 -28.22 36.63 -4.12
CA GLY A 373 -28.97 36.31 -5.35
C GLY A 373 -28.18 35.49 -6.36
N TRP A 374 -27.75 34.28 -5.97
CA TRP A 374 -27.15 33.31 -6.90
C TRP A 374 -28.07 33.06 -8.11
N GLY A 375 -27.54 33.24 -9.31
CA GLY A 375 -28.20 32.82 -10.54
C GLY A 375 -28.31 31.29 -10.61
N LYS A 376 -29.25 30.81 -11.43
CA LYS A 376 -29.26 29.39 -11.83
C LYS A 376 -27.98 29.07 -12.59
N ASP A 377 -27.49 30.05 -13.33
CA ASP A 377 -26.39 29.97 -14.27
C ASP A 377 -25.04 29.83 -13.54
N ASP A 378 -24.90 30.44 -12.36
CA ASP A 378 -23.72 30.30 -11.49
C ASP A 378 -23.61 28.87 -10.91
N LEU A 379 -24.76 28.26 -10.52
CA LEU A 379 -24.81 26.85 -10.12
C LEU A 379 -24.49 25.92 -11.29
N VAL A 380 -24.97 26.24 -12.50
CA VAL A 380 -24.69 25.49 -13.73
C VAL A 380 -23.19 25.57 -14.07
N LEU A 381 -22.59 26.76 -14.09
CA LEU A 381 -21.14 26.94 -14.30
C LEU A 381 -20.32 26.17 -13.26
N ARG A 382 -20.68 26.28 -11.97
CA ARG A 382 -20.03 25.54 -10.87
C ARG A 382 -20.08 24.03 -11.09
N PHE A 383 -21.25 23.50 -11.46
CA PHE A 383 -21.41 22.08 -11.79
C PHE A 383 -20.58 21.68 -13.02
N LEU A 384 -20.64 22.45 -14.10
CA LEU A 384 -19.98 22.16 -15.37
C LEU A 384 -18.44 22.18 -15.25
N PHE A 385 -17.85 23.20 -14.62
CA PHE A 385 -16.41 23.25 -14.36
C PHE A 385 -15.96 22.10 -13.43
N THR A 386 -16.72 21.80 -12.36
CA THR A 386 -16.46 20.66 -11.45
C THR A 386 -16.43 19.34 -12.22
N LEU A 387 -17.45 19.10 -13.05
CA LEU A 387 -17.59 17.88 -13.84
C LEU A 387 -16.49 17.75 -14.91
N SER A 388 -16.24 18.83 -15.64
CA SER A 388 -15.19 18.90 -16.67
C SER A 388 -13.81 18.62 -16.08
N PHE A 389 -13.45 19.29 -14.98
CA PHE A 389 -12.20 19.02 -14.26
C PHE A 389 -12.10 17.57 -13.80
N GLY A 390 -13.16 17.03 -13.18
CA GLY A 390 -13.16 15.64 -12.70
C GLY A 390 -12.93 14.61 -13.83
N ILE A 391 -13.52 14.84 -15.00
CA ILE A 391 -13.34 13.98 -16.18
C ILE A 391 -11.93 14.15 -16.78
N VAL A 392 -11.49 15.39 -17.04
CA VAL A 392 -10.18 15.68 -17.64
C VAL A 392 -9.03 15.21 -16.75
N ALA A 393 -9.10 15.45 -15.43
CA ALA A 393 -8.09 14.97 -14.49
C ALA A 393 -8.02 13.43 -14.47
N ARG A 394 -9.15 12.74 -14.41
CA ARG A 394 -9.20 11.26 -14.47
C ARG A 394 -8.62 10.75 -15.80
N ALA A 395 -8.97 11.38 -16.92
CA ALA A 395 -8.43 11.04 -18.24
C ALA A 395 -6.91 11.26 -18.32
N PHE A 396 -6.37 12.35 -17.77
CA PHE A 396 -4.93 12.62 -17.73
C PHE A 396 -4.17 11.57 -16.92
N ILE A 397 -4.69 11.18 -15.74
CA ILE A 397 -4.11 10.14 -14.89
C ILE A 397 -4.12 8.77 -15.59
N VAL A 398 -5.23 8.41 -16.25
CA VAL A 398 -5.34 7.17 -17.04
C VAL A 398 -4.39 7.21 -18.23
N ALA A 399 -4.34 8.29 -19.00
CA ALA A 399 -3.44 8.44 -20.14
C ALA A 399 -1.96 8.29 -19.73
N GLY A 400 -1.53 8.98 -18.67
CA GLY A 400 -0.15 8.89 -18.16
C GLY A 400 0.21 7.48 -17.68
N TYR A 401 -0.67 6.84 -16.91
CA TYR A 401 -0.44 5.46 -16.44
C TYR A 401 -0.40 4.46 -17.60
N THR A 402 -1.38 4.54 -18.52
CA THR A 402 -1.50 3.62 -19.65
C THR A 402 -0.38 3.80 -20.68
N SER A 403 0.12 5.02 -20.89
CA SER A 403 1.30 5.27 -21.73
C SER A 403 2.54 4.54 -21.22
N ALA A 404 2.82 4.64 -19.92
CA ALA A 404 3.92 3.91 -19.29
C ALA A 404 3.72 2.39 -19.37
N ALA A 405 2.47 1.92 -19.22
CA ALA A 405 2.12 0.50 -19.32
C ALA A 405 2.35 -0.07 -20.73
N VAL A 406 1.94 0.65 -21.78
CA VAL A 406 2.15 0.27 -23.19
C VAL A 406 3.64 0.11 -23.47
N VAL A 407 4.46 1.09 -23.08
CA VAL A 407 5.93 1.03 -23.27
C VAL A 407 6.54 -0.14 -22.51
N ALA A 408 6.17 -0.34 -21.23
CA ALA A 408 6.74 -1.39 -20.41
C ALA A 408 6.37 -2.81 -20.89
N VAL A 409 5.12 -3.04 -21.31
CA VAL A 409 4.66 -4.35 -21.82
C VAL A 409 5.16 -4.61 -23.24
N ALA A 410 5.29 -3.59 -24.09
CA ALA A 410 5.96 -3.71 -25.40
C ALA A 410 7.45 -4.07 -25.26
N LEU A 411 8.13 -3.53 -24.24
CA LEU A 411 9.50 -3.92 -23.85
C LEU A 411 9.57 -5.26 -23.08
N GLY A 412 8.46 -5.99 -22.96
CA GLY A 412 8.43 -7.38 -22.49
C GLY A 412 8.09 -7.60 -21.01
N GLN A 413 7.64 -6.58 -20.27
CA GLN A 413 7.01 -6.81 -18.96
C GLN A 413 5.67 -7.52 -19.10
N GLU A 414 5.24 -8.25 -18.06
CA GLU A 414 3.93 -8.90 -18.07
C GLU A 414 2.78 -7.93 -17.77
N PRO A 415 1.60 -8.10 -18.41
CA PRO A 415 0.40 -7.31 -18.13
C PRO A 415 -0.02 -7.33 -16.65
N SER A 416 0.26 -8.41 -15.94
CA SER A 416 0.00 -8.56 -14.51
C SER A 416 0.78 -7.61 -13.60
N MET A 417 1.86 -6.99 -14.10
CA MET A 417 2.57 -5.89 -13.42
C MET A 417 1.90 -4.53 -13.62
N TRP A 418 0.90 -4.43 -14.51
CA TRP A 418 0.19 -3.20 -14.88
C TRP A 418 -1.34 -3.25 -14.65
N PRO A 419 -1.81 -3.61 -13.45
CA PRO A 419 -3.24 -3.66 -13.11
C PRO A 419 -3.91 -2.27 -13.18
N PRO A 420 -5.25 -2.18 -13.27
CA PRO A 420 -5.99 -0.91 -13.37
C PRO A 420 -5.55 0.11 -12.31
N VAL A 421 -5.42 1.39 -12.69
CA VAL A 421 -4.80 2.43 -11.83
C VAL A 421 -5.65 2.79 -10.60
N GLY A 422 -6.96 2.56 -10.70
CA GLY A 422 -7.97 2.65 -9.66
C GLY A 422 -9.23 1.89 -10.09
N GLY A 423 -10.21 1.78 -9.18
CA GLY A 423 -11.43 1.01 -9.35
C GLY A 423 -12.50 1.65 -10.26
N GLY A 424 -13.63 0.96 -10.36
CA GLY A 424 -14.78 1.38 -11.14
C GLY A 424 -15.42 2.67 -10.62
N LEU A 425 -16.09 3.40 -11.52
CA LEU A 425 -16.87 4.59 -11.16
C LEU A 425 -18.10 4.24 -10.30
N LEU A 426 -18.63 3.01 -10.43
CA LEU A 426 -19.80 2.52 -9.68
C LEU A 426 -19.53 2.27 -8.18
N ASP A 427 -18.28 2.42 -7.72
CA ASP A 427 -17.91 2.40 -6.30
C ASP A 427 -17.93 3.79 -5.63
N ALA A 428 -18.03 4.88 -6.39
CA ALA A 428 -17.87 6.26 -5.90
C ALA A 428 -19.09 6.82 -5.12
N TRP A 429 -19.81 5.99 -4.39
CA TRP A 429 -20.97 6.37 -3.57
C TRP A 429 -20.60 6.77 -2.12
N SER A 430 -19.31 6.91 -1.82
CA SER A 430 -18.83 7.59 -0.60
C SER A 430 -17.46 8.22 -0.85
N ILE A 431 -17.12 9.30 -0.14
CA ILE A 431 -15.81 9.97 -0.13
C ILE A 431 -14.72 8.97 0.23
N ARG A 432 -14.97 8.10 1.23
CA ARG A 432 -14.05 6.99 1.56
C ARG A 432 -13.80 6.04 0.38
N ARG A 433 -14.83 5.65 -0.39
CA ARG A 433 -14.66 4.78 -1.57
C ARG A 433 -14.11 5.52 -2.78
N PHE A 434 -14.47 6.79 -2.98
CA PHE A 434 -13.96 7.63 -4.05
C PHE A 434 -12.43 7.72 -3.96
N TRP A 435 -11.89 8.21 -2.85
CA TRP A 435 -10.43 8.29 -2.65
C TRP A 435 -9.80 6.91 -2.41
N GLY A 436 -10.50 6.01 -1.72
CA GLY A 436 -9.98 4.72 -1.28
C GLY A 436 -9.93 3.64 -2.36
N LYS A 437 -10.77 3.72 -3.40
CA LYS A 437 -10.88 2.74 -4.49
C LYS A 437 -10.85 3.38 -5.87
N THR A 438 -11.83 4.25 -6.16
CA THR A 438 -12.16 4.70 -7.53
C THR A 438 -11.14 5.67 -8.10
N TRP A 439 -10.57 6.54 -7.28
CA TRP A 439 -9.43 7.40 -7.62
C TRP A 439 -8.12 6.60 -7.65
N HIS A 440 -7.04 7.16 -8.19
CA HIS A 440 -5.82 6.41 -8.43
C HIS A 440 -5.11 5.99 -7.13
N GLN A 441 -4.86 4.69 -6.98
CA GLN A 441 -4.20 4.16 -5.77
C GLN A 441 -2.67 4.28 -5.80
N THR A 442 -2.12 4.98 -6.80
CA THR A 442 -0.66 5.17 -7.01
C THR A 442 0.07 5.68 -5.76
N LEU A 443 -0.53 6.63 -5.04
CA LEU A 443 0.11 7.33 -3.91
C LEU A 443 -0.27 6.73 -2.54
N ARG A 444 -1.14 5.70 -2.50
CA ARG A 444 -1.68 5.15 -1.24
C ARG A 444 -0.57 4.64 -0.32
N GLN A 445 0.39 3.87 -0.82
CA GLN A 445 1.46 3.27 0.01
C GLN A 445 2.35 4.34 0.68
N LEU A 446 2.82 5.31 -0.10
CA LEU A 446 3.77 6.32 0.39
C LEU A 446 3.12 7.28 1.39
N LEU A 447 1.83 7.61 1.25
CA LEU A 447 1.09 8.36 2.27
C LEU A 447 0.86 7.51 3.53
N CYS A 448 0.41 6.26 3.39
CA CYS A 448 0.11 5.38 4.54
C CYS A 448 1.36 5.02 5.35
N SER A 449 2.47 4.67 4.69
CA SER A 449 3.72 4.25 5.36
C SER A 449 4.32 5.39 6.20
N ASN A 450 4.36 6.60 5.65
CA ASN A 450 4.82 7.78 6.38
C ASN A 450 3.87 8.16 7.52
N ALA A 451 2.54 8.09 7.33
CA ALA A 451 1.57 8.32 8.39
C ALA A 451 1.68 7.32 9.55
N ASP A 452 1.88 6.04 9.24
CA ASP A 452 2.03 4.96 10.22
C ASP A 452 3.34 5.09 11.01
N PHE A 453 4.42 5.57 10.37
CA PHE A 453 5.66 5.93 11.06
C PHE A 453 5.48 7.13 11.99
N VAL A 454 4.90 8.24 11.52
CA VAL A 454 4.71 9.44 12.35
C VAL A 454 3.77 9.15 13.53
N SER A 455 2.63 8.51 13.28
CA SER A 455 1.68 8.16 14.35
C SER A 455 2.22 7.12 15.32
N GLY A 456 2.86 6.04 14.82
CA GLY A 456 3.29 4.91 15.64
C GLY A 456 4.65 5.09 16.33
N SER A 457 5.61 5.75 15.67
CA SER A 457 7.01 5.82 16.14
C SER A 457 7.35 7.17 16.78
N ILE A 458 6.94 8.28 16.16
CA ILE A 458 7.21 9.64 16.66
C ILE A 458 6.18 10.01 17.73
N LEU A 459 4.91 10.10 17.36
CA LEU A 459 3.81 10.52 18.25
C LEU A 459 3.32 9.41 19.19
N ARG A 460 3.64 8.14 18.88
CA ARG A 460 3.31 6.95 19.67
C ARG A 460 1.82 6.82 20.02
N LEU A 461 0.95 7.26 19.09
CA LEU A 461 -0.50 7.29 19.25
C LEU A 461 -1.06 5.88 19.51
N PRO A 462 -2.03 5.71 20.43
CA PRO A 462 -2.79 4.47 20.58
C PRO A 462 -3.39 4.01 19.25
N VAL A 463 -3.35 2.70 18.98
CA VAL A 463 -3.76 2.08 17.69
C VAL A 463 -5.13 2.57 17.19
N ARG A 464 -6.10 2.76 18.10
CA ARG A 464 -7.45 3.29 17.80
C ARG A 464 -7.47 4.65 17.08
N PHE A 465 -6.42 5.47 17.22
CA PHE A 465 -6.30 6.78 16.61
C PHE A 465 -5.37 6.81 15.39
N GLN A 466 -4.60 5.74 15.13
CA GLN A 466 -3.65 5.69 14.01
C GLN A 466 -4.38 5.73 12.65
N TRP A 467 -5.58 5.14 12.55
CA TRP A 467 -6.42 5.26 11.35
C TRP A 467 -6.88 6.71 11.11
N CYS A 468 -7.40 7.40 12.14
CA CYS A 468 -7.82 8.79 12.03
C CYS A 468 -6.64 9.71 11.65
N PHE A 469 -5.48 9.50 12.29
CA PHE A 469 -4.25 10.21 11.94
C PHE A 469 -3.83 9.94 10.50
N ARG A 470 -3.93 8.70 10.01
CA ARG A 470 -3.61 8.34 8.62
C ARG A 470 -4.49 9.07 7.61
N VAL A 471 -5.80 9.20 7.88
CA VAL A 471 -6.72 9.98 7.04
C VAL A 471 -6.31 11.46 7.03
N ILE A 472 -6.11 12.06 8.20
CA ILE A 472 -5.70 13.48 8.34
C ILE A 472 -4.36 13.72 7.62
N PHE A 473 -3.35 12.90 7.89
CA PHE A 473 -2.02 13.02 7.29
C PHE A 473 -2.06 12.85 5.77
N ALA A 474 -2.78 11.85 5.26
CA ALA A 474 -2.88 11.60 3.82
C ALA A 474 -3.49 12.79 3.08
N PHE A 475 -4.56 13.40 3.63
CA PHE A 475 -5.19 14.57 3.03
C PHE A 475 -4.34 15.84 3.19
N VAL A 476 -3.83 16.17 4.38
CA VAL A 476 -3.00 17.37 4.59
C VAL A 476 -1.73 17.33 3.73
N VAL A 477 -1.02 16.19 3.65
CA VAL A 477 0.17 16.06 2.80
C VAL A 477 -0.19 16.11 1.31
N SER A 478 -1.37 15.62 0.92
CA SER A 478 -1.86 15.81 -0.45
C SER A 478 -2.11 17.29 -0.75
N GLY A 479 -2.76 18.03 0.16
CA GLY A 479 -2.99 19.47 0.02
C GLY A 479 -1.70 20.29 -0.10
N LEU A 480 -0.70 20.00 0.74
CA LEU A 480 0.59 20.69 0.66
C LEU A 480 1.31 20.46 -0.69
N VAL A 481 1.28 19.23 -1.22
CA VAL A 481 1.93 18.92 -2.51
C VAL A 481 1.15 19.47 -3.70
N HIS A 482 -0.18 19.53 -3.64
CA HIS A 482 -0.97 20.21 -4.68
C HIS A 482 -0.86 21.74 -4.56
N THR A 483 -0.69 22.35 -3.38
CA THR A 483 -0.35 23.79 -3.29
C THR A 483 1.02 24.09 -3.93
N GLY A 484 2.02 23.20 -3.75
CA GLY A 484 3.29 23.29 -4.48
C GLY A 484 3.18 23.07 -6.00
N MET A 485 2.07 22.46 -6.46
CA MET A 485 1.71 22.30 -7.87
C MET A 485 0.98 23.55 -8.40
N ASP A 486 0.03 24.10 -7.66
CA ASP A 486 -0.70 25.34 -7.97
C ASP A 486 0.28 26.50 -8.16
N VAL A 487 1.27 26.65 -7.26
CA VAL A 487 2.36 27.63 -7.37
C VAL A 487 3.24 27.37 -8.60
N GLY A 488 3.40 26.12 -9.03
CA GLY A 488 4.08 25.77 -10.28
C GLY A 488 3.27 26.11 -11.54
N PHE A 489 1.96 26.30 -11.41
CA PHE A 489 1.07 26.84 -12.45
C PHE A 489 0.97 28.38 -12.40
N GLY A 490 1.63 29.04 -11.45
CA GLY A 490 1.62 30.51 -11.29
C GLY A 490 0.58 31.05 -10.31
N VAL A 491 -0.31 30.19 -9.76
CA VAL A 491 -1.27 30.61 -8.73
C VAL A 491 -0.52 31.03 -7.47
N ARG A 492 -0.86 32.18 -6.88
CA ARG A 492 -0.18 32.63 -5.66
C ARG A 492 -0.45 31.68 -4.48
N ILE A 493 0.51 31.55 -3.58
CA ILE A 493 0.42 30.63 -2.45
C ILE A 493 -0.73 30.98 -1.47
N ASP A 494 -1.11 32.25 -1.38
CA ASP A 494 -2.25 32.75 -0.61
C ASP A 494 -3.61 32.60 -1.33
N GLU A 495 -3.59 32.37 -2.64
CA GLU A 495 -4.77 32.10 -3.48
C GLU A 495 -4.99 30.59 -3.73
N SER A 496 -4.01 29.73 -3.40
CA SER A 496 -4.11 28.27 -3.54
C SER A 496 -5.13 27.64 -2.57
N GLY A 497 -6.33 27.37 -3.09
CA GLY A 497 -7.36 26.62 -2.36
C GLY A 497 -7.13 25.11 -2.24
N SER A 498 -6.02 24.57 -2.74
CA SER A 498 -5.67 23.14 -2.62
C SER A 498 -5.75 22.63 -1.17
N LEU A 499 -5.06 23.30 -0.23
CA LEU A 499 -5.04 22.85 1.16
C LEU A 499 -6.44 22.87 1.80
N TRP A 500 -7.29 23.84 1.42
CA TRP A 500 -8.69 23.89 1.81
C TRP A 500 -9.46 22.67 1.27
N PHE A 501 -9.43 22.44 -0.05
CA PHE A 501 -10.13 21.31 -0.68
C PHE A 501 -9.76 19.96 -0.04
N PHE A 502 -8.47 19.70 0.15
CA PHE A 502 -8.00 18.44 0.72
C PHE A 502 -8.30 18.34 2.22
N ALA A 503 -8.18 19.43 3.00
CA ALA A 503 -8.58 19.43 4.41
C ALA A 503 -10.09 19.18 4.59
N LEU A 504 -10.94 19.73 3.71
CA LEU A 504 -12.38 19.50 3.72
C LEU A 504 -12.74 18.02 3.52
N GLN A 505 -11.95 17.24 2.76
CA GLN A 505 -12.18 15.79 2.61
C GLN A 505 -12.16 15.04 3.96
N ILE A 506 -11.41 15.54 4.96
CA ILE A 506 -11.40 15.00 6.33
C ILE A 506 -12.78 15.18 6.98
N LEU A 507 -13.41 16.35 6.78
CA LEU A 507 -14.77 16.62 7.26
C LEU A 507 -15.80 15.77 6.51
N GLY A 508 -15.62 15.55 5.20
CA GLY A 508 -16.43 14.63 4.41
C GLY A 508 -16.40 13.20 4.98
N VAL A 509 -15.20 12.66 5.23
CA VAL A 509 -15.03 11.33 5.85
C VAL A 509 -15.59 11.27 7.27
N ALA A 510 -15.40 12.32 8.09
CA ALA A 510 -15.96 12.38 9.44
C ALA A 510 -17.50 12.45 9.42
N GLY A 511 -18.07 13.21 8.48
CA GLY A 511 -19.52 13.28 8.24
C GLY A 511 -20.10 11.94 7.82
N GLU A 512 -19.43 11.19 6.96
CA GLU A 512 -19.83 9.82 6.59
C GLU A 512 -19.84 8.87 7.79
N MET A 513 -18.80 8.91 8.64
CA MET A 513 -18.74 8.09 9.85
C MET A 513 -19.85 8.46 10.85
N LEU A 514 -20.17 9.75 10.98
CA LEU A 514 -21.27 10.22 11.83
C LEU A 514 -22.63 9.81 11.26
N ALA A 515 -22.85 9.96 9.96
CA ALA A 515 -24.08 9.54 9.28
C ALA A 515 -24.29 8.03 9.36
N GLU A 516 -23.23 7.22 9.14
CA GLU A 516 -23.29 5.77 9.31
C GLU A 516 -23.59 5.36 10.75
N MET A 517 -23.02 6.05 11.75
CA MET A 517 -23.31 5.78 13.17
C MET A 517 -24.75 6.13 13.56
N LEU A 518 -25.26 7.29 13.13
CA LEU A 518 -26.61 7.76 13.44
C LEU A 518 -27.70 6.98 12.69
N LEU A 519 -27.47 6.66 11.41
CA LEU A 519 -28.43 5.96 10.56
C LEU A 519 -28.35 4.44 10.68
N ALA A 520 -27.33 3.87 11.36
CA ALA A 520 -27.18 2.41 11.50
C ALA A 520 -28.48 1.67 11.85
N PRO A 521 -29.30 2.09 12.85
CA PRO A 521 -30.53 1.38 13.22
C PRO A 521 -31.59 1.36 12.11
N VAL A 522 -31.70 2.44 11.33
CA VAL A 522 -32.69 2.57 10.25
C VAL A 522 -32.16 1.97 8.94
N SER A 523 -30.84 1.99 8.74
CA SER A 523 -30.18 1.58 7.50
C SER A 523 -30.53 0.16 7.05
N VAL A 524 -30.80 -0.75 8.00
CA VAL A 524 -31.18 -2.15 7.76
C VAL A 524 -32.44 -2.25 6.89
N PHE A 525 -33.37 -1.29 7.03
CA PHE A 525 -34.61 -1.23 6.26
C PHE A 525 -34.47 -0.49 4.92
N VAL A 526 -33.33 0.17 4.66
CA VAL A 526 -33.08 0.94 3.42
C VAL A 526 -32.49 0.02 2.34
N PRO A 527 -33.15 -0.15 1.17
CA PRO A 527 -32.67 -1.00 0.08
C PRO A 527 -31.23 -0.66 -0.37
N ARG A 528 -30.43 -1.70 -0.68
CA ARG A 528 -29.02 -1.56 -1.11
C ARG A 528 -28.85 -0.52 -2.24
N GLY A 529 -29.74 -0.53 -3.22
CA GLY A 529 -29.73 0.40 -4.36
C GLY A 529 -29.98 1.86 -3.95
N LEU A 530 -31.02 2.12 -3.14
CA LEU A 530 -31.34 3.46 -2.65
C LEU A 530 -30.20 4.03 -1.79
N ARG A 531 -29.58 3.20 -0.93
CA ARG A 531 -28.42 3.62 -0.13
C ARG A 531 -27.24 4.04 -0.99
N ARG A 532 -26.94 3.30 -2.08
CA ARG A 532 -25.91 3.70 -3.06
C ARG A 532 -26.29 4.99 -3.80
N GLY A 533 -27.56 5.14 -4.20
CA GLY A 533 -28.06 6.36 -4.86
C GLY A 533 -27.89 7.62 -4.01
N VAL A 534 -28.31 7.58 -2.74
CA VAL A 534 -28.09 8.66 -1.77
C VAL A 534 -26.58 8.95 -1.60
N GLY A 535 -25.76 7.90 -1.55
CA GLY A 535 -24.29 8.03 -1.50
C GLY A 535 -23.67 8.73 -2.71
N PHE A 536 -24.13 8.43 -3.93
CA PHE A 536 -23.70 9.15 -5.13
C PHE A 536 -24.12 10.62 -5.12
N ILE A 537 -25.35 10.92 -4.70
CA ILE A 537 -25.84 12.30 -4.57
C ILE A 537 -24.99 13.06 -3.56
N TRP A 538 -24.69 12.46 -2.40
CA TRP A 538 -23.80 13.02 -1.38
C TRP A 538 -22.41 13.32 -1.94
N VAL A 539 -21.74 12.37 -2.60
CA VAL A 539 -20.41 12.59 -3.19
C VAL A 539 -20.43 13.67 -4.27
N ALA A 540 -21.46 13.70 -5.13
CA ALA A 540 -21.60 14.71 -6.17
C ALA A 540 -21.79 16.11 -5.59
N VAL A 541 -22.71 16.28 -4.62
CA VAL A 541 -22.95 17.57 -3.94
C VAL A 541 -21.73 18.01 -3.14
N PHE A 542 -21.07 17.09 -2.43
CA PHE A 542 -19.86 17.39 -1.66
C PHE A 542 -18.69 17.81 -2.54
N MET A 543 -18.49 17.18 -3.71
CA MET A 543 -17.47 17.59 -4.67
C MET A 543 -17.84 18.93 -5.34
N MET A 544 -19.11 19.15 -5.72
CA MET A 544 -19.57 20.43 -6.28
C MET A 544 -19.46 21.59 -5.27
N TRP A 545 -19.59 21.31 -3.97
CA TRP A 545 -19.30 22.30 -2.93
C TRP A 545 -17.79 22.52 -2.77
N THR A 546 -17.01 21.47 -2.53
CA THR A 546 -15.61 21.59 -2.08
C THR A 546 -14.59 21.78 -3.20
N LEU A 547 -14.74 21.15 -4.37
CA LEU A 547 -13.73 21.18 -5.44
C LEU A 547 -13.49 22.57 -6.06
N PRO A 548 -14.52 23.41 -6.30
CA PRO A 548 -14.35 24.78 -6.80
C PRO A 548 -13.31 25.62 -6.07
N VAL A 549 -13.14 25.44 -4.75
CA VAL A 549 -12.18 26.23 -3.95
C VAL A 549 -10.74 26.06 -4.45
N TRP A 550 -10.40 24.87 -4.94
CA TRP A 550 -9.08 24.56 -5.49
C TRP A 550 -9.00 24.86 -6.99
N ILE A 551 -10.04 24.55 -7.76
CA ILE A 551 -9.96 24.61 -9.23
C ILE A 551 -10.15 26.02 -9.80
N TYR A 552 -10.92 26.90 -9.16
CA TYR A 552 -11.19 28.24 -9.70
C TYR A 552 -9.93 29.11 -9.83
N PRO A 553 -9.03 29.22 -8.82
CA PRO A 553 -7.76 29.94 -8.98
C PRO A 553 -6.89 29.40 -10.13
N ILE A 554 -6.86 28.08 -10.32
CA ILE A 554 -6.11 27.44 -11.42
C ILE A 554 -6.74 27.78 -12.78
N LEU A 555 -8.07 27.73 -12.89
CA LEU A 555 -8.78 28.03 -14.14
C LEU A 555 -8.58 29.51 -14.57
N VAL A 556 -8.65 30.45 -13.62
CA VAL A 556 -8.37 31.87 -13.87
C VAL A 556 -6.91 32.10 -14.27
N GLN A 557 -5.95 31.48 -13.58
CA GLN A 557 -4.52 31.60 -13.92
C GLN A 557 -4.21 31.01 -15.31
N LEU A 558 -4.71 29.82 -15.63
CA LEU A 558 -4.53 29.20 -16.95
C LEU A 558 -5.16 30.04 -18.08
N TYR A 559 -6.31 30.68 -17.82
CA TYR A 559 -6.91 31.62 -18.77
C TYR A 559 -6.00 32.82 -19.02
N GLY A 560 -5.50 33.46 -17.95
CA GLY A 560 -4.59 34.61 -18.02
C GLY A 560 -3.25 34.31 -18.72
N ASP A 561 -2.68 33.12 -18.50
CA ASP A 561 -1.46 32.66 -19.17
C ASP A 561 -1.68 32.24 -20.64
N GLY A 562 -2.91 32.32 -21.17
CA GLY A 562 -3.23 31.91 -22.53
C GLY A 562 -3.18 30.39 -22.74
N VAL A 563 -3.39 29.60 -21.69
CA VAL A 563 -3.20 28.14 -21.68
C VAL A 563 -4.53 27.40 -21.81
N ARG A 564 -4.66 26.60 -22.88
CA ARG A 564 -5.78 25.65 -23.09
C ARG A 564 -6.18 24.95 -21.78
N MET A 565 -7.42 25.17 -21.36
CA MET A 565 -7.94 24.87 -20.02
C MET A 565 -9.23 24.03 -20.08
N MET A 566 -9.67 23.48 -18.95
CA MET A 566 -10.93 22.72 -18.88
C MET A 566 -12.12 23.61 -19.24
N SER A 567 -12.95 23.13 -20.16
CA SER A 567 -14.10 23.85 -20.68
C SER A 567 -15.38 23.52 -19.88
N PRO A 568 -16.21 24.50 -19.50
CA PRO A 568 -17.53 24.21 -18.93
C PRO A 568 -18.49 23.62 -19.99
N PHE A 569 -18.21 23.82 -21.28
CA PHE A 569 -19.07 23.41 -22.38
C PHE A 569 -18.97 21.91 -22.73
N LEU A 570 -18.22 21.11 -21.94
CA LEU A 570 -18.12 19.65 -22.01
C LEU A 570 -17.78 19.03 -23.39
N GLY A 571 -17.25 19.82 -24.33
CA GLY A 571 -16.91 19.39 -25.69
C GLY A 571 -17.95 19.74 -26.76
N PHE A 572 -19.03 20.41 -26.40
CA PHE A 572 -19.77 21.25 -27.35
C PHE A 572 -19.05 22.60 -27.52
N GLY A 573 -19.36 23.34 -28.59
CA GLY A 573 -18.84 24.70 -28.79
C GLY A 573 -19.36 25.66 -27.72
N GLY A 574 -18.65 26.78 -27.48
CA GLY A 574 -19.06 27.78 -26.49
C GLY A 574 -20.47 28.32 -26.73
N TRP A 575 -21.22 28.52 -25.64
CA TRP A 575 -22.57 29.07 -25.63
C TRP A 575 -22.79 29.99 -24.42
N ASP A 576 -23.83 30.81 -24.43
CA ASP A 576 -24.12 31.74 -23.34
C ASP A 576 -24.70 31.04 -22.10
N ILE A 577 -24.03 31.21 -20.95
CA ILE A 577 -24.43 30.80 -19.59
C ILE A 577 -24.30 32.03 -18.69
#